data_AF-A0A3R7NWN2-F1
#
_entry.id   AF-A0A3R7NWN2-F1
#
_cell.length_a   1.000
_cell.length_b   1.000
_cell.length_c   1.000
_cell.angle_alpha   90.00
_cell.angle_beta   90.00
_cell.angle_gamma   90.00
#
_symmetry.space_group_name_H-M   'P 1'
#
loop_
_entity.id
_entity.type
_entity.pdbx_description
1 polymer ?
#
loop_
_entity_poly.entity_id
_entity_poly.type
_entity_poly.pdbx_seq_one_letter_code
_entity_poly.pdbx_strand_id
1 'polypeptide(L)'
;MTERTATLREITDALATARGMSTDEHERLYSRARTMRDRGLIFTRLPRSQGRETKYAEGDICAAVTAISMSLAGTSQDVIAAMLGQLRTFGPRGEIHACGTPAFEDHLAAIRSGAPVFVRFDVVHLGDDSGRWPGTHSRMGSLASLGLEEEFERTDAYGATYRIEKSDLIPVTLHCKPVLDILAED
;
A
#
# COMPACT_ATOMS: atom_id res chain seq x y z
N MET A 1 24.52 0.83 -2.14
CA MET A 1 23.47 1.66 -2.74
C MET A 1 22.88 2.51 -1.65
N THR A 2 22.91 3.83 -1.78
CA THR A 2 22.18 4.75 -0.91
C THR A 2 20.68 4.50 -1.07
N GLU A 3 19.96 4.44 0.05
CA GLU A 3 18.51 4.31 0.09
C GLU A 3 17.87 5.54 -0.58
N ARG A 4 16.98 5.35 -1.55
CA ARG A 4 16.29 6.47 -2.22
C ARG A 4 15.24 7.04 -1.27
N THR A 5 15.20 8.36 -1.17
CA THR A 5 14.22 9.07 -0.34
C THR A 5 13.62 10.22 -1.11
N ALA A 6 12.31 10.44 -0.97
CA ALA A 6 11.60 11.53 -1.61
C ALA A 6 10.65 12.22 -0.62
N THR A 7 10.31 13.47 -0.85
CA THR A 7 9.25 14.20 -0.13
C THR A 7 7.87 13.83 -0.66
N LEU A 8 6.81 14.17 0.08
CA LEU A 8 5.46 13.91 -0.43
C LEU A 8 5.18 14.68 -1.73
N ARG A 9 5.76 15.87 -1.88
CA ARG A 9 5.61 16.68 -3.08
C ARG A 9 6.26 16.00 -4.29
N GLU A 10 7.52 15.58 -4.15
CA GLU A 10 8.26 14.84 -5.18
C GLU A 10 7.51 13.57 -5.61
N ILE A 11 6.98 12.80 -4.64
CA ILE A 11 6.18 11.60 -4.92
C ILE A 11 4.94 11.93 -5.75
N THR A 12 4.20 12.99 -5.38
CA THR A 12 2.98 13.36 -6.10
C THR A 12 3.25 13.96 -7.47
N ASP A 13 4.32 14.74 -7.63
CA ASP A 13 4.70 15.30 -8.92
C ASP A 13 5.15 14.18 -9.87
N ALA A 14 5.97 13.23 -9.39
CA ALA A 14 6.36 12.05 -10.18
C ALA A 14 5.14 11.18 -10.55
N LEU A 15 4.18 10.99 -9.64
CA LEU A 15 2.93 10.27 -9.93
C LEU A 15 2.06 10.99 -10.96
N ALA A 16 1.95 12.31 -10.88
CA ALA A 16 1.17 13.10 -11.82
C ALA A 16 1.82 13.07 -13.22
N THR A 17 3.13 13.21 -13.30
CA THR A 17 3.92 13.06 -14.54
C THR A 17 3.75 11.68 -15.14
N ALA A 18 3.91 10.61 -14.35
CA ALA A 18 3.73 9.23 -14.80
C ALA A 18 2.33 8.95 -15.37
N ARG A 19 1.32 9.73 -14.94
CA ARG A 19 -0.07 9.61 -15.39
C ARG A 19 -0.46 10.62 -16.47
N GLY A 20 0.46 11.49 -16.92
CA GLY A 20 0.18 12.51 -17.92
C GLY A 20 -0.82 13.58 -17.47
N MET A 21 -0.81 13.92 -16.18
CA MET A 21 -1.71 14.91 -15.60
C MET A 21 -1.27 16.35 -15.94
N SER A 22 -2.23 17.27 -15.98
CA SER A 22 -1.99 18.71 -16.15
C SER A 22 -1.47 19.37 -14.87
N THR A 23 -0.82 20.54 -14.97
CA THR A 23 -0.28 21.27 -13.80
C THR A 23 -1.32 21.55 -12.71
N ASP A 24 -2.57 21.85 -13.07
CA ASP A 24 -3.66 22.04 -12.09
C ASP A 24 -4.05 20.75 -11.37
N GLU A 25 -3.85 19.60 -12.01
CA GLU A 25 -4.06 18.28 -11.40
C GLU A 25 -2.92 17.91 -10.44
N HIS A 26 -1.68 18.38 -10.67
CA HIS A 26 -0.58 18.20 -9.72
C HIS A 26 -0.91 18.81 -8.35
N GLU A 27 -1.37 20.06 -8.32
CA GLU A 27 -1.70 20.73 -7.05
C GLU A 27 -2.87 20.05 -6.32
N ARG A 28 -3.89 19.63 -7.07
CA ARG A 28 -5.04 18.88 -6.51
C ARG A 28 -4.59 17.52 -5.96
N LEU A 29 -3.70 16.83 -6.66
CA LEU A 29 -3.13 15.56 -6.22
C LEU A 29 -2.32 15.73 -4.93
N TYR A 30 -1.45 16.74 -4.88
CA TYR A 30 -0.66 17.04 -3.69
C TYR A 30 -1.55 17.38 -2.48
N SER A 31 -2.56 18.22 -2.65
CA SER A 31 -3.52 18.57 -1.60
C SER A 31 -4.29 17.34 -1.07
N ARG A 32 -4.70 16.44 -1.98
CA ARG A 32 -5.33 15.17 -1.63
C ARG A 32 -4.38 14.26 -0.85
N ALA A 33 -3.16 14.06 -1.35
CA ALA A 33 -2.15 13.23 -0.70
C ALA A 33 -1.79 13.75 0.69
N ARG A 34 -1.70 15.08 0.86
CA ARG A 34 -1.50 15.72 2.16
C ARG A 34 -2.62 15.39 3.14
N THR A 35 -3.88 15.45 2.69
CA THR A 35 -5.04 15.06 3.51
C THR A 35 -4.98 13.58 3.89
N MET A 36 -4.57 12.70 2.98
CA MET A 36 -4.38 11.27 3.25
C MET A 36 -3.28 11.02 4.28
N ARG A 37 -2.15 11.75 4.20
CA ARG A 37 -1.09 11.72 5.21
C ARG A 37 -1.62 12.17 6.58
N ASP A 38 -2.33 13.29 6.63
CA ASP A 38 -2.84 13.87 7.88
C ASP A 38 -3.89 12.95 8.55
N ARG A 39 -4.61 12.14 7.76
CA ARG A 39 -5.51 11.08 8.24
C ARG A 39 -4.81 9.77 8.61
N GLY A 40 -3.49 9.70 8.51
CA GLY A 40 -2.76 8.48 8.82
C GLY A 40 -3.05 7.36 7.81
N LEU A 41 -3.02 7.66 6.52
CA LEU A 41 -2.98 6.65 5.45
C LEU A 41 -1.58 6.50 4.86
N ILE A 42 -0.81 7.59 4.84
CA ILE A 42 0.56 7.66 4.34
C ILE A 42 1.51 7.90 5.51
N PHE A 43 2.49 7.02 5.67
CA PHE A 43 3.46 7.05 6.76
C PHE A 43 4.88 6.96 6.21
N THR A 44 5.85 7.33 7.03
CA THR A 44 7.26 7.13 6.75
C THR A 44 7.91 6.51 7.97
N ARG A 45 8.84 5.57 7.76
CA ARG A 45 9.76 5.04 8.79
C ARG A 45 10.81 6.05 9.22
N LEU A 46 11.08 7.05 8.39
CA LEU A 46 12.13 8.02 8.65
C LEU A 46 11.72 9.00 9.78
N PRO A 47 12.65 9.37 10.67
CA PRO A 47 12.37 10.30 11.74
C PRO A 47 11.97 11.67 11.18
N ARG A 48 10.94 12.29 11.77
CA ARG A 48 10.53 13.65 11.42
C ARG A 48 11.52 14.65 12.00
N SER A 49 12.28 15.33 11.15
CA SER A 49 13.05 16.51 11.57
C SER A 49 12.12 17.73 11.65
N GLN A 50 12.08 18.41 12.80
CA GLN A 50 11.30 19.64 12.98
C GLN A 50 11.72 20.69 11.93
N GLY A 51 10.73 21.29 11.26
CA GLY A 51 10.94 22.39 10.32
C GLY A 51 11.46 22.00 8.92
N ARG A 52 11.65 20.70 8.61
CA ARG A 52 11.96 20.24 7.25
C ARG A 52 10.85 19.37 6.70
N GLU A 53 10.77 19.31 5.37
CA GLU A 53 9.82 18.45 4.68
C GLU A 53 10.09 16.97 5.01
N THR A 54 9.01 16.23 5.27
CA THR A 54 9.08 14.82 5.64
C THR A 54 9.52 14.00 4.43
N LYS A 55 10.61 13.26 4.58
CA LYS A 55 11.09 12.30 3.59
C LYS A 55 10.50 10.91 3.84
N TYR A 56 10.33 10.16 2.76
CA TYR A 56 9.83 8.79 2.73
C TYR A 56 10.92 7.87 2.22
N ALA A 57 11.11 6.74 2.90
CA ALA A 57 11.93 5.65 2.40
C ALA A 57 11.27 4.99 1.19
N GLU A 58 11.99 4.19 0.43
CA GLU A 58 11.50 3.68 -0.85
C GLU A 58 10.28 2.74 -0.75
N GLY A 59 10.21 1.88 0.27
CA GLY A 59 9.00 1.09 0.53
C GLY A 59 7.82 1.98 0.94
N ASP A 60 8.08 3.06 1.67
CA ASP A 60 7.05 4.05 2.05
C ASP A 60 6.58 4.88 0.84
N ILE A 61 7.48 5.19 -0.10
CA ILE A 61 7.13 5.79 -1.40
C ILE A 61 6.17 4.85 -2.13
N CYS A 62 6.49 3.56 -2.25
CA CYS A 62 5.63 2.60 -2.95
C CYS A 62 4.26 2.44 -2.26
N ALA A 63 4.24 2.40 -0.92
CA ALA A 63 3.00 2.37 -0.15
C ALA A 63 2.16 3.63 -0.37
N ALA A 64 2.79 4.82 -0.37
CA ALA A 64 2.12 6.09 -0.64
C ALA A 64 1.54 6.13 -2.06
N VAL A 65 2.32 5.75 -3.07
CA VAL A 65 1.89 5.71 -4.48
C VAL A 65 0.71 4.75 -4.66
N THR A 66 0.76 3.58 -4.03
CA THR A 66 -0.35 2.61 -4.07
C THR A 66 -1.61 3.20 -3.43
N ALA A 67 -1.49 3.79 -2.24
CA ALA A 67 -2.61 4.43 -1.54
C ALA A 67 -3.26 5.53 -2.39
N ILE A 68 -2.44 6.42 -2.93
CA ILE A 68 -2.90 7.56 -3.74
C ILE A 68 -3.56 7.06 -5.02
N SER A 69 -2.97 6.05 -5.69
CA SER A 69 -3.53 5.45 -6.91
C SER A 69 -4.90 4.81 -6.68
N MET A 70 -5.06 4.05 -5.59
CA MET A 70 -6.36 3.50 -5.19
C MET A 70 -7.37 4.59 -4.89
N SER A 71 -6.95 5.65 -4.18
CA SER A 71 -7.82 6.78 -3.90
C SER A 71 -8.32 7.41 -5.21
N LEU A 72 -7.44 7.64 -6.18
CA LEU A 72 -7.79 8.19 -7.49
C LEU A 72 -8.72 7.27 -8.30
N ALA A 73 -8.64 5.95 -8.10
CA ALA A 73 -9.56 4.97 -8.66
C ALA A 73 -10.93 4.92 -7.94
N GLY A 74 -11.13 5.72 -6.89
CA GLY A 74 -12.38 5.81 -6.14
C GLY A 74 -12.49 4.85 -4.96
N THR A 75 -11.41 4.14 -4.59
CA THR A 75 -11.41 3.28 -3.40
C THR A 75 -11.60 4.11 -2.13
N SER A 76 -12.44 3.62 -1.21
CA SER A 76 -12.70 4.29 0.07
C SER A 76 -11.45 4.32 0.95
N GLN A 77 -11.37 5.33 1.81
CA GLN A 77 -10.23 5.47 2.73
C GLN A 77 -10.17 4.32 3.74
N ASP A 78 -11.31 3.78 4.17
CA ASP A 78 -11.36 2.66 5.11
C ASP A 78 -10.79 1.38 4.49
N VAL A 79 -11.04 1.12 3.21
CA VAL A 79 -10.45 -0.01 2.49
C VAL A 79 -8.95 0.18 2.32
N ILE A 80 -8.50 1.39 1.96
CA ILE A 80 -7.07 1.71 1.86
C ILE A 80 -6.38 1.52 3.22
N ALA A 81 -7.01 1.99 4.31
CA ALA A 81 -6.49 1.87 5.67
C ALA A 81 -6.41 0.41 6.12
N ALA A 82 -7.47 -0.38 5.90
CA ALA A 82 -7.51 -1.80 6.22
C ALA A 82 -6.42 -2.57 5.48
N MET A 83 -6.28 -2.31 4.17
CA MET A 83 -5.29 -2.96 3.33
C MET A 83 -3.86 -2.64 3.78
N LEU A 84 -3.51 -1.36 3.85
CA LEU A 84 -2.15 -0.94 4.23
C LEU A 84 -1.85 -1.25 5.69
N GLY A 85 -2.85 -1.25 6.57
CA GLY A 85 -2.70 -1.63 7.96
C GLY A 85 -2.17 -3.06 8.12
N GLN A 86 -2.63 -3.99 7.29
CA GLN A 86 -2.20 -5.40 7.33
C GLN A 86 -0.87 -5.66 6.63
N LEU A 87 -0.50 -4.83 5.66
CA LEU A 87 0.82 -4.88 5.02
C LEU A 87 1.93 -4.26 5.88
N ARG A 88 1.55 -3.58 6.96
CA ARG A 88 2.48 -3.19 8.03
C ARG A 88 2.66 -4.38 8.97
N THR A 89 3.89 -4.63 9.41
CA THR A 89 4.11 -5.63 10.46
C THR A 89 3.50 -5.13 11.77
N PHE A 90 2.47 -5.84 12.24
CA PHE A 90 2.23 -5.96 13.66
C PHE A 90 3.32 -6.90 14.20
N GLY A 91 4.12 -6.44 15.16
CA GLY A 91 5.10 -7.31 15.80
C GLY A 91 4.41 -8.55 16.40
N PRO A 92 5.13 -9.65 16.66
CA PRO A 92 4.60 -10.92 17.18
C PRO A 92 3.89 -10.84 18.56
N ARG A 93 3.73 -9.63 19.13
CA ARG A 93 3.02 -9.33 20.38
C ARG A 93 1.94 -8.26 20.25
N GLY A 94 1.52 -7.91 19.03
CA GLY A 94 0.58 -6.81 18.80
C GLY A 94 1.19 -5.42 19.06
N GLU A 95 2.50 -5.35 19.29
CA GLU A 95 3.24 -4.09 19.29
C GLU A 95 3.29 -3.58 17.85
N ILE A 96 2.65 -2.42 17.61
CA ILE A 96 2.80 -1.69 16.36
C ILE A 96 4.26 -1.26 16.30
N HIS A 97 5.08 -1.93 15.48
CA HIS A 97 6.34 -1.35 15.04
C HIS A 97 5.97 -0.17 14.14
N ALA A 98 5.70 0.95 14.80
CA ALA A 98 5.25 2.16 14.16
C ALA A 98 6.34 2.57 13.17
N CYS A 99 5.87 2.80 11.94
CA CYS A 99 6.56 3.49 10.86
C CYS A 99 7.33 2.57 9.88
N GLY A 100 6.75 2.36 8.70
CA GLY A 100 7.30 1.56 7.60
C GLY A 100 6.25 0.65 6.96
N THR A 101 6.51 0.15 5.74
CA THR A 101 5.69 -0.91 5.12
C THR A 101 6.57 -2.07 4.64
N PRO A 102 6.95 -3.02 5.53
CA PRO A 102 7.92 -4.08 5.21
C PRO A 102 7.52 -4.94 4.03
N ALA A 103 6.22 -5.20 3.84
CA ALA A 103 5.75 -5.91 2.66
C ALA A 103 6.20 -5.25 1.34
N PHE A 104 6.25 -3.91 1.28
CA PHE A 104 6.79 -3.20 0.11
C PHE A 104 8.32 -3.29 0.05
N GLU A 105 9.01 -3.14 1.18
CA GLU A 105 10.47 -3.27 1.27
C GLU A 105 10.96 -4.63 0.74
N ASP A 106 10.32 -5.72 1.17
CA ASP A 106 10.63 -7.09 0.74
C ASP A 106 10.49 -7.30 -0.77
N HIS A 107 9.66 -6.48 -1.42
CA HIS A 107 9.35 -6.57 -2.85
C HIS A 107 10.00 -5.47 -3.70
N LEU A 108 10.80 -4.57 -3.12
CA LEU A 108 11.40 -3.43 -3.85
C LEU A 108 12.23 -3.87 -5.04
N ALA A 109 13.02 -4.94 -4.92
CA ALA A 109 13.83 -5.45 -6.02
C ALA A 109 12.97 -5.91 -7.21
N ALA A 110 11.84 -6.56 -6.94
CA ALA A 110 10.88 -6.98 -7.95
C ALA A 110 10.20 -5.77 -8.60
N ILE A 111 9.76 -4.79 -7.80
CA ILE A 111 9.14 -3.56 -8.32
C ILE A 111 10.10 -2.80 -9.24
N ARG A 112 11.35 -2.58 -8.81
CA ARG A 112 12.37 -1.87 -9.61
C ARG A 112 12.67 -2.54 -10.95
N SER A 113 12.78 -3.87 -10.93
CA SER A 113 13.04 -4.67 -12.14
C SER A 113 11.82 -4.78 -13.07
N GLY A 114 10.66 -4.29 -12.64
CA GLY A 114 9.41 -4.40 -13.41
C GLY A 114 8.75 -5.76 -13.32
N ALA A 115 9.21 -6.64 -12.42
CA ALA A 115 8.54 -7.91 -12.16
C ALA A 115 7.13 -7.65 -11.58
N PRO A 116 6.09 -8.39 -12.02
CA PRO A 116 4.73 -8.18 -11.53
C PRO A 116 4.60 -8.49 -10.03
N VAL A 117 4.26 -7.45 -9.25
CA VAL A 117 3.92 -7.53 -7.84
C VAL A 117 2.53 -6.95 -7.63
N PHE A 118 1.74 -7.64 -6.82
CA PHE A 118 0.36 -7.30 -6.52
C PHE A 118 0.14 -7.24 -5.02
N VAL A 119 -0.87 -6.49 -4.60
CA VAL A 119 -1.55 -6.73 -3.32
C VAL A 119 -2.84 -7.45 -3.62
N ARG A 120 -3.06 -8.60 -2.97
CA ARG A 120 -4.38 -9.24 -2.88
C ARG A 120 -5.06 -8.73 -1.62
N PHE A 121 -6.27 -8.21 -1.78
CA PHE A 121 -7.14 -7.75 -0.69
C PHE A 121 -8.42 -8.59 -0.69
N ASP A 122 -8.61 -9.38 0.35
CA ASP A 122 -9.73 -10.28 0.53
C ASP A 122 -10.72 -9.69 1.54
N VAL A 123 -12.02 -9.79 1.23
CA VAL A 123 -13.13 -9.57 2.17
C VAL A 123 -13.64 -10.93 2.60
N VAL A 124 -13.73 -11.17 3.91
CA VAL A 124 -14.05 -12.49 4.47
C VAL A 124 -15.26 -12.46 5.40
N HIS A 125 -16.08 -13.50 5.33
CA HIS A 125 -17.14 -13.80 6.30
C HIS A 125 -16.61 -14.74 7.38
N LEU A 126 -16.87 -14.47 8.66
CA LEU A 126 -16.53 -15.37 9.75
C LEU A 126 -17.71 -16.31 10.05
N GLY A 127 -17.48 -17.62 10.03
CA GLY A 127 -18.52 -18.65 10.06
C GLY A 127 -19.16 -18.96 11.41
N ASP A 128 -19.03 -18.09 12.42
CA ASP A 128 -19.78 -18.21 13.67
C ASP A 128 -21.03 -17.32 13.61
N ASP A 129 -22.20 -17.89 13.91
CA ASP A 129 -23.54 -17.24 13.87
C ASP A 129 -23.66 -15.94 14.73
N SER A 130 -22.57 -15.48 15.37
CA SER A 130 -22.43 -14.20 16.06
C SER A 130 -21.81 -13.05 15.24
N GLY A 131 -21.14 -13.31 14.12
CA GLY A 131 -20.21 -12.37 13.47
C GLY A 131 -20.82 -11.43 12.44
N ARG A 132 -21.52 -10.36 12.86
CA ARG A 132 -22.13 -9.33 11.97
C ARG A 132 -21.15 -8.49 11.11
N TRP A 133 -19.84 -8.73 11.14
CA TRP A 133 -18.85 -7.87 10.48
C TRP A 133 -17.89 -8.65 9.60
N PRO A 134 -17.78 -8.31 8.30
CA PRO A 134 -16.78 -8.93 7.42
C PRO A 134 -15.38 -8.56 7.91
N GLY A 135 -14.50 -9.55 7.98
CA GLY A 135 -13.07 -9.36 8.14
C GLY A 135 -12.43 -8.95 6.80
N THR A 136 -11.18 -8.49 6.85
CA THR A 136 -10.37 -8.26 5.65
C THR A 136 -9.02 -8.95 5.79
N HIS A 137 -8.39 -9.35 4.69
CA HIS A 137 -7.05 -9.92 4.69
C HIS A 137 -6.25 -9.40 3.49
N SER A 138 -5.01 -8.97 3.71
CA SER A 138 -4.14 -8.42 2.67
C SER A 138 -2.82 -9.17 2.59
N ARG A 139 -2.36 -9.47 1.38
CA ARG A 139 -1.04 -10.03 1.12
C ARG A 139 -0.41 -9.37 -0.08
N MET A 140 0.91 -9.26 -0.06
CA MET A 140 1.68 -8.72 -1.19
C MET A 140 2.58 -9.82 -1.76
N GLY A 141 2.68 -9.89 -3.08
CA GLY A 141 3.49 -10.92 -3.74
C GLY A 141 3.34 -10.96 -5.25
N SER A 142 4.05 -11.91 -5.86
CA SER A 142 3.81 -12.33 -7.24
C SER A 142 2.46 -13.03 -7.39
N LEU A 143 1.97 -13.16 -8.62
CA LEU A 143 0.72 -13.88 -8.90
C LEU A 143 0.75 -15.32 -8.36
N ALA A 144 1.87 -16.03 -8.55
CA ALA A 144 2.06 -17.40 -8.09
C ALA A 144 2.06 -17.50 -6.56
N SER A 145 2.74 -16.59 -5.87
CA SER A 145 2.81 -16.60 -4.39
C SER A 145 1.50 -16.19 -3.71
N LEU A 146 0.62 -15.49 -4.41
CA LEU A 146 -0.67 -15.04 -3.87
C LEU A 146 -1.77 -16.11 -3.94
N GLY A 147 -1.52 -17.24 -4.61
CA GLY A 147 -2.41 -18.40 -4.62
C GLY A 147 -3.84 -18.03 -5.03
N LEU A 148 -4.01 -17.50 -6.24
CA LEU A 148 -5.32 -17.13 -6.78
C LEU A 148 -6.22 -18.33 -7.09
N GLU A 149 -5.68 -19.55 -6.98
CA GLU A 149 -6.42 -20.78 -7.17
C GLU A 149 -7.17 -21.14 -5.86
N GLU A 150 -8.48 -20.88 -5.89
CA GLU A 150 -9.57 -21.72 -5.36
C GLU A 150 -9.52 -22.24 -3.91
N GLU A 151 -9.49 -21.36 -2.91
CA GLU A 151 -10.13 -21.69 -1.63
C GLU A 151 -11.01 -20.52 -1.16
N PHE A 152 -12.31 -20.63 -1.48
CA PHE A 152 -13.34 -19.71 -0.98
C PHE A 152 -13.61 -19.89 0.51
N GLU A 153 -13.09 -20.94 1.13
CA GLU A 153 -13.30 -21.29 2.51
C GLU A 153 -11.96 -21.75 3.08
N ARG A 154 -11.52 -21.12 4.18
CA ARG A 154 -10.24 -21.44 4.80
C ARG A 154 -10.39 -21.47 6.30
N THR A 155 -9.78 -22.47 6.91
CA THR A 155 -9.71 -22.60 8.36
C THR A 155 -8.37 -22.02 8.84
N ASP A 156 -8.40 -21.09 9.79
CA ASP A 156 -7.17 -20.59 10.41
C ASP A 156 -6.53 -21.63 11.35
N ALA A 157 -5.38 -21.30 11.92
CA ALA A 157 -4.67 -22.16 12.86
C ALA A 157 -5.44 -22.43 14.17
N TYR A 158 -6.54 -21.71 14.41
CA TYR A 158 -7.39 -21.80 15.60
C TYR A 158 -8.71 -22.53 15.33
N GLY A 159 -8.93 -23.03 14.10
CA GLY A 159 -10.15 -23.75 13.74
C GLY A 159 -11.29 -22.84 13.29
N ALA A 160 -11.08 -21.53 13.15
CA ALA A 160 -12.10 -20.62 12.64
C ALA A 160 -12.14 -20.69 11.12
N THR A 161 -13.31 -21.05 10.58
CA THR A 161 -13.54 -21.07 9.14
C THR A 161 -14.02 -19.71 8.66
N TYR A 162 -13.30 -19.15 7.70
CA TYR A 162 -13.68 -17.91 7.03
C TYR A 162 -13.90 -18.15 5.55
N ARG A 163 -14.93 -17.51 5.01
CA ARG A 163 -15.29 -17.57 3.60
C ARG A 163 -14.85 -16.29 2.89
N ILE A 164 -14.04 -16.39 1.84
CA ILE A 164 -13.69 -15.24 1.01
C ILE A 164 -14.90 -14.86 0.15
N GLU A 165 -15.48 -13.69 0.38
CA GLU A 165 -16.60 -13.17 -0.39
C GLU A 165 -16.12 -12.46 -1.66
N LYS A 166 -14.99 -11.76 -1.57
CA LYS A 166 -14.42 -10.98 -2.67
C LYS A 166 -12.90 -10.91 -2.53
N SER A 167 -12.21 -10.99 -3.66
CA SER A 167 -10.77 -10.72 -3.77
C SER A 167 -10.52 -9.62 -4.80
N ASP A 168 -9.85 -8.55 -4.39
CA ASP A 168 -9.34 -7.50 -5.28
C ASP A 168 -7.82 -7.66 -5.45
N LEU A 169 -7.32 -7.44 -6.66
CA LEU A 169 -5.89 -7.42 -6.98
C LEU A 169 -5.45 -6.02 -7.38
N ILE A 170 -4.56 -5.44 -6.59
CA ILE A 170 -3.98 -4.12 -6.82
C ILE A 170 -2.59 -4.30 -7.46
N PRO A 171 -2.36 -3.83 -8.71
CA PRO A 171 -1.11 -4.04 -9.43
C PRO A 171 -0.03 -3.04 -8.98
N VAL A 172 0.66 -3.35 -7.88
CA VAL A 172 1.66 -2.46 -7.27
C VAL A 172 2.76 -2.04 -8.24
N THR A 173 3.36 -2.99 -8.97
CA THR A 173 4.46 -2.66 -9.90
C THR A 173 4.02 -1.65 -10.96
N LEU A 174 2.79 -1.77 -11.47
CA LEU A 174 2.24 -0.87 -12.48
C LEU A 174 2.13 0.57 -11.96
N HIS A 175 1.83 0.74 -10.67
CA HIS A 175 1.73 2.05 -10.04
C HIS A 175 3.10 2.61 -9.64
N CYS A 176 3.94 1.79 -9.01
CA CYS A 176 5.14 2.26 -8.34
C CYS A 176 6.34 2.41 -9.27
N LYS A 177 6.55 1.49 -10.23
CA LYS A 177 7.75 1.51 -11.06
C LYS A 177 7.92 2.82 -11.84
N PRO A 178 6.90 3.35 -12.56
CA PRO A 178 7.06 4.61 -13.28
C PRO A 178 7.46 5.78 -12.37
N VAL A 179 6.92 5.82 -11.14
CA VAL A 179 7.26 6.85 -10.15
C VAL A 179 8.69 6.69 -9.67
N LEU A 180 9.13 5.47 -9.37
CA LEU A 180 10.51 5.20 -8.94
C LEU A 180 11.53 5.46 -10.03
N ASP A 181 11.17 5.27 -11.30
CA ASP A 181 12.05 5.57 -12.44
C ASP A 181 12.22 7.10 -12.58
N ILE A 182 11.14 7.88 -12.50
CA ILE A 182 11.21 9.37 -12.52
C ILE A 182 12.05 9.89 -11.35
N LEU A 183 11.80 9.41 -10.13
CA LEU A 183 12.54 9.83 -8.93
C LEU A 183 14.03 9.40 -8.93
N ALA A 184 14.46 8.60 -9.89
CA ALA A 184 15.85 8.18 -10.04
C ALA A 184 16.64 9.02 -11.06
N GLU A 185 15.94 9.82 -11.88
CA GLU A 185 16.54 10.72 -12.87
C GLU A 185 16.91 12.10 -12.28
N ASP A 186 16.37 12.41 -11.09
CA ASP A 186 16.65 13.60 -10.27
C ASP A 186 17.76 13.37 -9.22
#